data_AF-A0A6P6A0B9-F1
#
_entry.id   AF-A0A6P6A0B9-F1
#
_cell.length_a   1.000
_cell.length_b   1.000
_cell.length_c   1.000
_cell.angle_alpha   90.00
_cell.angle_beta   90.00
_cell.angle_gamma   90.00
#
_symmetry.space_group_name_H-M   'P 1'
#
loop_
_entity.id
_entity.type
_entity.pdbx_description
1 polymer ?
#
loop_
_entity_poly.entity_id
_entity_poly.type
_entity_poly.pdbx_seq_one_letter_code
_entity_poly.pdbx_strand_id
1 'polypeptide(L)'
;MGASGSVPQKSIHDFTVKDGSGQDVDLSIYKGKVLLIDNVASKCGFTNWNYTQLTDLYNRYKHQGLEILAFPCNQFLKQEPGSSQEVQQFACTRYKAEYPIFQKVCVNGPNTEPVYKFLKSNKSGFMGTRIKWNFTKFLVDKDGLPLGRYSPIISPLAIEVLPPSWLTSGKSWDWMRERYELEGTRKLEKM
;
A
#
# COMPACT_ATOMS: atom_id res chain seq x y z
N MET A 1 4.99 12.66 22.65
CA MET A 1 6.20 11.81 22.65
C MET A 1 5.77 10.35 22.68
N GLY A 2 6.32 9.53 21.80
CA GLY A 2 5.99 8.11 21.72
C GLY A 2 7.02 7.45 20.81
N ALA A 3 8.13 7.01 21.41
CA ALA A 3 9.14 6.26 20.70
C ALA A 3 8.48 4.99 20.14
N SER A 4 8.35 4.93 18.82
CA SER A 4 8.03 3.69 18.13
C SER A 4 9.22 2.76 18.38
N GLY A 5 9.04 1.75 19.25
CA GLY A 5 10.05 0.72 19.46
C GLY A 5 10.51 0.20 18.09
N SER A 6 11.82 0.26 17.85
CA SER A 6 12.42 -0.21 16.61
C SER A 6 12.15 -1.71 16.48
N VAL A 7 11.67 -2.12 15.31
CA VAL A 7 11.56 -3.52 14.94
C VAL A 7 12.92 -4.03 14.45
N PRO A 8 13.35 -5.25 14.79
CA PRO A 8 14.64 -5.81 14.36
C PRO A 8 14.69 -6.17 12.86
N GLN A 9 13.54 -6.35 12.24
CA GLN A 9 13.39 -6.69 10.82
C GLN A 9 13.94 -5.59 9.90
N LYS A 10 14.57 -6.01 8.80
CA LYS A 10 15.20 -5.12 7.82
C LYS A 10 14.40 -5.04 6.52
N SER A 11 13.51 -6.00 6.28
CA SER A 11 12.68 -6.07 5.08
C SER A 11 11.22 -6.37 5.45
N ILE A 12 10.29 -5.95 4.57
CA ILE A 12 8.89 -6.37 4.66
C ILE A 12 8.73 -7.90 4.59
N HIS A 13 9.68 -8.58 3.97
CA HIS A 13 9.68 -10.02 3.76
C HIS A 13 10.02 -10.82 5.03
N ASP A 14 10.40 -10.14 6.12
CA ASP A 14 10.71 -10.76 7.41
C ASP A 14 9.47 -10.85 8.32
N PHE A 15 8.29 -10.44 7.84
CA PHE A 15 7.06 -10.42 8.62
C PHE A 15 6.08 -11.51 8.20
N THR A 16 5.43 -12.08 9.20
CA THR A 16 4.20 -12.87 9.03
C THR A 16 3.02 -12.02 9.48
N VAL A 17 1.95 -12.01 8.69
CA VAL A 17 0.69 -11.33 9.00
C VAL A 17 -0.46 -12.32 8.94
N LYS A 18 -1.64 -11.91 9.38
CA LYS A 18 -2.85 -12.73 9.29
C LYS A 18 -3.71 -12.32 8.10
N ASP A 19 -4.20 -13.27 7.32
CA ASP A 19 -5.16 -13.02 6.23
C ASP A 19 -6.57 -12.69 6.77
N GLY A 20 -7.52 -12.42 5.87
CA GLY A 20 -8.91 -12.15 6.23
C GLY A 20 -9.60 -13.27 7.01
N SER A 21 -9.09 -14.50 6.96
CA SER A 21 -9.58 -15.67 7.70
C SER A 21 -8.85 -15.93 9.02
N GLY A 22 -7.77 -15.21 9.31
CA GLY A 22 -6.93 -15.39 10.49
C GLY A 22 -5.80 -16.42 10.32
N GLN A 23 -5.52 -16.86 9.10
CA GLN A 23 -4.39 -17.73 8.79
C GLN A 23 -3.11 -16.94 8.61
N ASP A 24 -1.97 -17.54 8.96
CA ASP A 24 -0.66 -16.92 8.78
C ASP A 24 -0.28 -16.82 7.30
N VAL A 25 0.20 -15.66 6.90
CA VAL A 25 0.79 -15.38 5.59
C VAL A 25 2.19 -14.83 5.81
N ASP A 26 3.19 -15.61 5.43
CA ASP A 26 4.57 -15.14 5.36
C ASP A 26 4.73 -14.18 4.18
N LEU A 27 5.10 -12.92 4.45
CA LEU A 27 5.27 -11.91 3.41
C LEU A 27 6.50 -12.19 2.53
N SER A 28 7.35 -13.16 2.88
CA SER A 28 8.45 -13.61 2.02
C SER A 28 7.99 -14.14 0.65
N ILE A 29 6.73 -14.56 0.52
CA ILE A 29 6.11 -14.97 -0.76
C ILE A 29 6.04 -13.82 -1.78
N TYR A 30 6.17 -12.57 -1.33
CA TYR A 30 6.13 -11.39 -2.19
C TYR A 30 7.53 -10.90 -2.61
N LYS A 31 8.61 -11.64 -2.29
CA LYS A 31 9.96 -11.34 -2.78
C LYS A 31 9.99 -11.21 -4.29
N GLY A 32 10.68 -10.19 -4.79
CA GLY A 32 10.75 -9.91 -6.23
C GLY A 32 9.58 -9.07 -6.74
N LYS A 33 8.52 -8.86 -5.95
CA LYS A 33 7.39 -7.99 -6.31
C LYS A 33 7.51 -6.62 -5.68
N VAL A 34 6.99 -5.62 -6.38
CA VAL A 34 6.73 -4.32 -5.79
C VAL A 34 5.45 -4.41 -4.99
N LEU A 35 5.44 -3.84 -3.79
CA LEU A 35 4.25 -3.82 -2.94
C LEU A 35 3.71 -2.40 -2.79
N LEU A 36 2.41 -2.25 -2.95
CA LEU A 36 1.66 -1.09 -2.50
C LEU A 36 0.83 -1.49 -1.28
N ILE A 37 1.22 -1.00 -0.11
CA ILE A 37 0.59 -1.35 1.16
C ILE A 37 -0.34 -0.21 1.58
N ASP A 38 -1.62 -0.49 1.85
CA ASP A 38 -2.64 0.53 2.14
C ASP A 38 -3.45 0.19 3.41
N ASN A 39 -3.66 1.17 4.30
CA ASN A 39 -4.59 1.06 5.42
C ASN A 39 -6.02 1.47 5.02
N VAL A 40 -6.80 0.50 4.57
CA VAL A 40 -8.10 0.73 3.93
C VAL A 40 -9.26 0.91 4.92
N ALA A 41 -10.31 1.58 4.44
CA ALA A 41 -11.61 1.58 5.10
C ALA A 41 -12.80 1.57 4.11
N SER A 42 -13.98 1.11 4.54
CA SER A 42 -15.19 0.81 3.79
C SER A 42 -16.23 1.91 3.95
N LYS A 43 -16.22 2.65 5.08
CA LYS A 43 -17.16 3.76 5.36
C LYS A 43 -16.47 5.12 5.39
N CYS A 44 -15.43 5.30 4.57
CA CYS A 44 -14.70 6.56 4.47
C CYS A 44 -15.11 7.33 3.22
N GLY A 45 -15.10 8.67 3.28
CA GLY A 45 -15.36 9.52 2.10
C GLY A 45 -14.39 9.27 0.93
N PHE A 46 -13.25 8.63 1.21
CA PHE A 46 -12.24 8.29 0.20
C PHE A 46 -12.36 6.86 -0.35
N THR A 47 -13.26 6.04 0.21
CA THR A 47 -13.38 4.62 -0.14
C THR A 47 -13.65 4.39 -1.61
N ASN A 48 -14.64 5.09 -2.18
CA ASN A 48 -15.05 4.83 -3.57
C ASN A 48 -13.91 5.04 -4.57
N TRP A 49 -13.22 6.19 -4.51
CA TRP A 49 -12.16 6.47 -5.48
C TRP A 49 -10.88 5.67 -5.19
N ASN A 50 -10.55 5.39 -3.93
CA ASN A 50 -9.37 4.59 -3.62
C ASN A 50 -9.52 3.14 -4.09
N TYR A 51 -10.58 2.43 -3.70
CA TYR A 51 -10.73 1.03 -4.11
C TYR A 51 -10.86 0.88 -5.62
N THR A 52 -11.56 1.81 -6.28
CA THR A 52 -11.67 1.81 -7.75
C THR A 52 -10.29 1.95 -8.39
N GLN A 53 -9.49 2.92 -7.94
CA GLN A 53 -8.17 3.21 -8.51
C GLN A 53 -7.11 2.16 -8.13
N LEU A 54 -7.19 1.57 -6.93
CA LEU A 54 -6.35 0.44 -6.53
C LEU A 54 -6.64 -0.78 -7.41
N THR A 55 -7.91 -1.07 -7.69
CA THR A 55 -8.29 -2.19 -8.56
C THR A 55 -7.83 -1.95 -10.00
N ASP A 56 -8.00 -0.74 -10.52
CA ASP A 56 -7.48 -0.37 -11.84
C ASP A 56 -5.95 -0.53 -11.92
N LEU A 57 -5.22 0.05 -10.96
CA LEU A 57 -3.77 -0.08 -10.87
C LEU A 57 -3.33 -1.55 -10.79
N TYR A 58 -4.00 -2.36 -9.97
CA TYR A 58 -3.70 -3.78 -9.84
C TYR A 58 -3.92 -4.53 -11.16
N ASN A 59 -5.05 -4.30 -11.83
CA ASN A 59 -5.35 -4.97 -13.09
C ASN A 59 -4.34 -4.64 -14.19
N ARG A 60 -3.77 -3.43 -14.19
CA ARG A 60 -2.71 -3.05 -15.14
C ARG A 60 -1.39 -3.75 -14.87
N TYR A 61 -1.02 -3.93 -13.59
CA TYR A 61 0.37 -4.26 -13.22
C TYR A 61 0.56 -5.57 -12.44
N LYS A 62 -0.49 -6.30 -12.07
CA LYS A 62 -0.38 -7.58 -11.32
C LYS A 62 0.51 -8.60 -12.05
N HIS A 63 0.40 -8.67 -13.38
CA HIS A 63 1.24 -9.55 -14.21
C HIS A 63 2.65 -8.99 -14.48
N GLN A 64 2.92 -7.75 -14.07
CA GLN A 64 4.20 -7.06 -14.21
C GLN A 64 4.94 -6.97 -12.87
N GLY A 65 4.49 -7.70 -11.85
CA GLY A 65 5.16 -7.78 -10.55
C GLY A 65 4.66 -6.79 -9.49
N LEU A 66 3.51 -6.14 -9.68
CA LEU A 66 2.85 -5.38 -8.61
C LEU A 66 2.00 -6.30 -7.74
N GLU A 67 2.09 -6.11 -6.43
CA GLU A 67 1.12 -6.62 -5.46
C GLU A 67 0.55 -5.48 -4.61
N ILE A 68 -0.76 -5.53 -4.31
CA ILE A 68 -1.38 -4.61 -3.35
C ILE A 68 -1.67 -5.39 -2.07
N LEU A 69 -1.21 -4.89 -0.91
CA LEU A 69 -1.50 -5.50 0.39
C LEU A 69 -2.42 -4.54 1.18
N ALA A 70 -3.71 -4.89 1.27
CA ALA A 70 -4.69 -4.03 1.93
C ALA A 70 -4.93 -4.49 3.37
N PHE A 71 -4.76 -3.56 4.32
CA PHE A 71 -4.93 -3.80 5.74
C PHE A 71 -6.09 -2.96 6.29
N PRO A 72 -7.27 -3.57 6.56
CA PRO A 72 -8.39 -2.85 7.13
C PRO A 72 -8.02 -2.23 8.48
N CYS A 73 -8.49 -1.01 8.76
CA CYS A 73 -8.18 -0.33 10.03
C CYS A 73 -9.34 0.51 10.56
N ASN A 74 -9.77 0.24 11.80
CA ASN A 74 -10.90 0.95 12.41
C ASN A 74 -10.51 2.16 13.27
N GLN A 75 -9.25 2.60 13.24
CA GLN A 75 -8.74 3.65 14.13
C GLN A 75 -9.13 5.08 13.73
N PHE A 76 -9.72 5.26 12.55
CA PHE A 76 -10.03 6.57 11.98
C PHE A 76 -11.54 6.75 11.87
N LEU A 77 -12.12 7.49 12.82
CA LEU A 77 -13.57 7.71 12.98
C LEU A 77 -14.43 6.43 12.94
N LYS A 78 -13.86 5.30 13.35
CA LYS A 78 -14.51 3.98 13.33
C LYS A 78 -15.13 3.64 11.95
N GLN A 79 -14.43 4.01 10.87
CA GLN A 79 -14.90 3.82 9.49
C GLN A 79 -14.73 2.38 8.96
N GLU A 80 -14.20 1.46 9.78
CA GLU A 80 -14.06 0.02 9.51
C GLU A 80 -14.70 -0.87 10.58
N PRO A 81 -16.03 -0.75 10.80
CA PRO A 81 -16.70 -1.46 11.87
C PRO A 81 -16.75 -2.98 11.64
N GLY A 82 -16.83 -3.43 10.39
CA GLY A 82 -17.02 -4.84 10.02
C GLY A 82 -15.81 -5.74 10.32
N SER A 83 -16.03 -7.05 10.31
CA SER A 83 -14.99 -8.07 10.42
C SER A 83 -14.09 -8.10 9.18
N SER A 84 -12.90 -8.67 9.27
CA SER A 84 -11.97 -8.78 8.13
C SER A 84 -12.62 -9.46 6.92
N GLN A 85 -13.45 -10.48 7.16
CA GLN A 85 -14.21 -11.21 6.15
C GLN A 85 -15.27 -10.31 5.48
N GLU A 86 -15.97 -9.49 6.25
CA GLU A 86 -16.93 -8.52 5.69
C GLU A 86 -16.22 -7.46 4.83
N VAL A 87 -15.02 -7.00 5.24
CA VAL A 87 -14.22 -6.07 4.43
C VAL A 87 -13.77 -6.71 3.13
N GLN A 88 -13.30 -7.96 3.19
CA GLN A 88 -12.90 -8.71 2.00
C GLN A 88 -14.09 -8.87 1.04
N GLN A 89 -15.24 -9.31 1.53
CA GLN A 89 -16.45 -9.45 0.72
C GLN A 89 -16.87 -8.12 0.09
N PHE A 90 -16.80 -7.03 0.87
CA PHE A 90 -17.09 -5.68 0.40
C PHE A 90 -16.16 -5.28 -0.75
N ALA A 91 -14.85 -5.42 -0.58
CA ALA A 91 -13.86 -5.06 -1.59
C ALA A 91 -14.02 -5.89 -2.88
N CYS A 92 -14.12 -7.22 -2.75
CA CYS A 92 -14.25 -8.13 -3.88
C CYS A 92 -15.59 -7.96 -4.62
N THR A 93 -16.70 -7.79 -3.91
CA THR A 93 -18.02 -7.70 -4.56
C THR A 93 -18.22 -6.36 -5.25
N ARG A 94 -17.95 -5.28 -4.52
CA ARG A 94 -18.28 -3.90 -4.93
C ARG A 94 -17.25 -3.33 -5.90
N TYR A 95 -15.98 -3.61 -5.68
CA TYR A 95 -14.88 -3.02 -6.46
C TYR A 95 -14.13 -4.03 -7.31
N LYS A 96 -14.47 -5.32 -7.24
CA LYS A 96 -13.76 -6.39 -7.97
C LYS A 96 -12.28 -6.46 -7.61
N ALA A 97 -11.95 -6.18 -6.35
CA ALA A 97 -10.60 -6.31 -5.84
C ALA A 97 -10.14 -7.79 -5.92
N GLU A 98 -9.01 -8.01 -6.57
CA GLU A 98 -8.36 -9.32 -6.71
C GLU A 98 -7.06 -9.44 -5.90
N TYR A 99 -6.66 -8.35 -5.23
CA TYR A 99 -5.51 -8.31 -4.34
C TYR A 99 -5.89 -8.72 -2.90
N PRO A 100 -4.93 -9.20 -2.10
CA PRO A 100 -5.20 -9.68 -0.75
C PRO A 100 -5.70 -8.58 0.20
N ILE A 101 -6.79 -8.89 0.90
CA ILE A 101 -7.30 -8.13 2.05
C ILE A 101 -6.95 -8.92 3.32
N PHE A 102 -6.12 -8.34 4.18
CA PHE A 102 -5.62 -8.98 5.40
C PHE A 102 -6.56 -8.79 6.59
N GLN A 103 -6.20 -9.39 7.72
CA GLN A 103 -6.89 -9.15 8.97
C GLN A 103 -6.89 -7.66 9.33
N LYS A 104 -7.98 -7.20 9.95
CA LYS A 104 -8.07 -5.84 10.50
C LYS A 104 -7.00 -5.61 11.57
N VAL A 105 -6.21 -4.55 11.41
CA VAL A 105 -5.08 -4.23 12.29
C VAL A 105 -5.17 -2.83 12.90
N CYS A 106 -4.41 -2.61 13.96
CA CYS A 106 -4.07 -1.27 14.42
C CYS A 106 -2.80 -0.79 13.71
N VAL A 107 -2.84 0.41 13.15
CA VAL A 107 -1.70 1.04 12.47
C VAL A 107 -1.04 2.13 13.32
N ASN A 108 -1.63 2.46 14.48
CA ASN A 108 -1.14 3.41 15.46
C ASN A 108 -1.31 2.91 16.89
N GLY A 109 -0.56 3.51 17.83
CA GLY A 109 -0.64 3.22 19.26
C GLY A 109 0.13 1.97 19.70
N PRO A 110 0.00 1.56 20.97
CA PRO A 110 0.75 0.43 21.54
C PRO A 110 0.54 -0.88 20.77
N ASN A 111 -0.69 -1.10 20.31
CA ASN A 111 -1.10 -2.30 19.57
C ASN A 111 -0.82 -2.20 18.06
N THR A 112 0.02 -1.27 17.61
CA THR A 112 0.38 -1.18 16.19
C THR A 112 0.97 -2.51 15.73
N GLU A 113 0.46 -3.05 14.63
CA GLU A 113 1.00 -4.23 13.97
C GLU A 113 2.50 -4.03 13.63
N PRO A 114 3.40 -4.97 14.00
CA PRO A 114 4.82 -4.92 13.65
C PRO A 114 5.14 -4.43 12.23
N VAL A 115 4.42 -4.90 11.21
CA VAL A 115 4.62 -4.47 9.82
C VAL A 115 4.41 -2.95 9.65
N TYR A 116 3.43 -2.37 10.34
CA TYR A 116 3.20 -0.92 10.32
C TYR A 116 4.18 -0.14 11.17
N LYS A 117 4.76 -0.73 12.24
CA LYS A 117 5.89 -0.11 12.96
C LYS A 117 7.08 0.06 12.02
N PHE A 118 7.42 -1.00 11.28
CA PHE A 118 8.49 -1.01 10.26
C PHE A 118 8.28 0.05 9.17
N LEU A 119 7.10 0.09 8.56
CA LEU A 119 6.80 1.02 7.47
C LEU A 119 6.92 2.47 7.93
N LYS A 120 6.35 2.78 9.11
CA LYS A 120 6.36 4.13 9.67
C LYS A 120 7.75 4.58 10.13
N SER A 121 8.61 3.67 10.58
CA SER A 121 9.98 4.00 11.00
C SER A 121 10.91 4.25 9.80
N ASN A 122 10.73 3.50 8.72
CA ASN A 122 11.51 3.69 7.49
C ASN A 122 11.05 4.90 6.67
N LYS A 123 9.74 5.19 6.67
CA LYS A 123 9.16 6.34 5.96
C LYS A 123 8.23 7.13 6.86
N SER A 124 8.81 8.16 7.50
CA SER A 124 8.05 9.17 8.23
C SER A 124 7.25 10.04 7.27
N GLY A 125 6.08 10.51 7.73
CA GLY A 125 5.36 11.58 7.05
C GLY A 125 5.85 12.95 7.50
N PHE A 126 5.34 14.01 6.85
CA PHE A 126 5.68 15.41 7.15
C PHE A 126 5.51 15.80 8.64
N MET A 127 4.61 15.13 9.36
CA MET A 127 4.36 15.35 10.80
C MET A 127 4.68 14.11 11.64
N GLY A 128 5.77 13.42 11.30
CA GLY A 128 6.29 12.27 12.01
C GLY A 128 5.74 10.92 11.55
N THR A 129 5.92 9.90 12.38
CA THR A 129 5.68 8.50 12.00
C THR A 129 4.20 8.13 12.01
N ARG A 130 3.36 8.79 12.82
CA ARG A 130 1.93 8.47 13.00
C ARG A 130 1.15 8.52 11.68
N ILE A 131 0.33 7.51 11.41
CA ILE A 131 -0.62 7.50 10.28
C ILE A 131 -1.79 8.42 10.62
N LYS A 132 -2.14 9.32 9.69
CA LYS A 132 -3.08 10.40 9.95
C LYS A 132 -4.53 10.02 9.61
N TRP A 133 -4.72 9.16 8.61
CA TRP A 133 -6.06 8.77 8.17
C TRP A 133 -6.05 7.42 7.44
N ASN A 134 -7.24 6.94 7.09
CA ASN A 134 -7.45 5.89 6.09
C ASN A 134 -6.75 6.24 4.78
N PHE A 135 -6.33 5.23 4.02
CA PHE A 135 -5.73 5.38 2.69
C PHE A 135 -4.33 5.99 2.65
N THR A 136 -3.57 5.90 3.75
CA THR A 136 -2.12 6.15 3.68
C THR A 136 -1.46 4.94 3.02
N LYS A 137 -0.62 5.19 2.02
CA LYS A 137 0.01 4.13 1.23
C LYS A 137 1.51 4.10 1.45
N PHE A 138 2.09 2.92 1.39
CA PHE A 138 3.53 2.73 1.34
C PHE A 138 3.89 1.98 0.07
N LEU A 139 4.84 2.52 -0.69
CA LEU A 139 5.45 1.81 -1.81
C LEU A 139 6.70 1.12 -1.30
N VAL A 140 6.84 -0.16 -1.62
CA VAL A 140 7.94 -1.03 -1.21
C VAL A 140 8.55 -1.66 -2.45
N ASP A 141 9.88 -1.70 -2.54
CA ASP A 141 10.57 -2.33 -3.66
C ASP A 141 10.58 -3.87 -3.58
N LYS A 142 11.12 -4.49 -4.62
CA LYS A 142 11.27 -5.94 -4.77
C LYS A 142 12.15 -6.62 -3.71
N ASP A 143 13.00 -5.86 -3.03
CA ASP A 143 13.88 -6.35 -1.96
C ASP A 143 13.21 -6.17 -0.59
N GLY A 144 12.03 -5.54 -0.57
CA GLY A 144 11.17 -5.36 0.59
C GLY A 144 11.52 -4.11 1.40
N LEU A 145 12.23 -3.15 0.80
CA LEU A 145 12.57 -1.88 1.43
C LEU A 145 11.49 -0.83 1.13
N PRO A 146 10.97 -0.13 2.15
CA PRO A 146 10.04 0.95 1.94
C PRO A 146 10.70 2.06 1.12
N LEU A 147 10.08 2.40 0.00
CA LEU A 147 10.47 3.47 -0.90
C LEU A 147 9.73 4.75 -0.53
N GLY A 148 8.41 4.74 -0.57
CA GLY A 148 7.60 5.96 -0.45
C GLY A 148 6.50 5.83 0.59
N ARG A 149 6.03 6.97 1.09
CA ARG A 149 4.79 7.08 1.86
C ARG A 149 3.93 8.17 1.26
N TYR A 150 2.70 7.83 0.90
CA TYR A 150 1.76 8.73 0.23
C TYR A 150 0.59 9.04 1.14
N SER A 151 0.16 10.31 1.12
CA SER A 151 -0.94 10.77 1.95
C SER A 151 -2.29 10.25 1.44
N PRO A 152 -3.32 10.23 2.29
CA PRO A 152 -4.69 9.83 1.94
C PRO A 152 -5.31 10.51 0.72
N ILE A 153 -4.84 11.72 0.36
CA ILE A 153 -5.37 12.50 -0.77
C ILE A 153 -4.63 12.22 -2.07
N ILE A 154 -3.52 11.48 -2.03
CA ILE A 154 -2.81 11.07 -3.25
C ILE A 154 -3.57 9.91 -3.89
N SER A 155 -3.97 10.11 -5.14
CA SER A 155 -4.56 9.08 -5.99
C SER A 155 -3.62 7.87 -6.12
N PRO A 156 -4.10 6.62 -5.97
CA PRO A 156 -3.34 5.43 -6.34
C PRO A 156 -2.74 5.52 -7.75
N LEU A 157 -3.47 6.07 -8.72
CA LEU A 157 -2.97 6.23 -10.10
C LEU A 157 -1.85 7.28 -10.20
N ALA A 158 -1.78 8.26 -9.30
CA ALA A 158 -0.67 9.21 -9.28
C ALA A 158 0.65 8.57 -8.82
N ILE A 159 0.61 7.43 -8.11
CA ILE A 159 1.81 6.69 -7.71
C ILE A 159 2.48 6.04 -8.93
N GLU A 160 1.70 5.67 -9.95
CA GLU A 160 2.21 5.23 -11.26
C GLU A 160 3.05 6.33 -11.94
N VAL A 161 2.60 7.59 -11.84
CA VAL A 161 3.18 8.75 -12.54
C VAL A 161 4.36 9.37 -11.78
N LEU A 162 4.42 9.18 -10.47
CA LEU A 162 5.41 9.82 -9.61
C LEU A 162 6.41 8.80 -9.07
N PRO A 163 7.48 8.42 -9.80
CA PRO A 163 8.67 7.99 -9.11
C PRO A 163 9.21 9.21 -8.33
N PRO A 164 9.40 9.13 -6.99
CA PRO A 164 10.05 10.19 -6.24
C PRO A 164 11.39 10.63 -6.87
N SER A 165 11.74 11.91 -6.78
CA SER A 165 12.97 12.45 -7.37
C SER A 165 14.26 11.74 -6.91
N TRP A 166 14.27 11.16 -5.70
CA TRP A 166 15.39 10.38 -5.15
C TRP A 166 15.41 8.91 -5.63
N LEU A 167 14.41 8.47 -6.38
CA LEU A 167 14.37 7.17 -7.08
C LEU A 167 14.99 7.22 -8.48
N THR A 168 15.44 8.39 -8.93
CA THR A 168 16.15 8.54 -10.21
C THR A 168 17.57 7.96 -10.20
N SER A 169 18.12 7.63 -9.04
CA SER A 169 19.48 7.10 -8.88
C SER A 169 19.56 5.58 -8.72
N GLY A 170 18.44 4.86 -8.65
CA GLY A 170 18.41 3.41 -8.47
C GLY A 170 17.54 2.71 -9.51
N LYS A 171 18.13 1.73 -10.22
CA LYS A 171 17.64 0.93 -11.36
C LYS A 171 16.31 0.15 -11.17
N SER A 172 15.46 0.53 -10.22
CA SER A 172 14.34 -0.29 -9.71
C SER A 172 13.03 -0.12 -10.51
N TRP A 173 12.95 0.88 -11.39
CA TRP A 173 11.72 1.22 -12.12
C TRP A 173 11.93 1.74 -13.55
N ASP A 174 13.09 1.46 -14.14
CA ASP A 174 13.45 2.00 -15.47
C ASP A 174 12.40 1.62 -16.54
N TRP A 175 11.73 0.47 -16.42
CA TRP A 175 10.67 0.06 -17.34
C TRP A 175 9.36 0.88 -17.23
N MET A 176 8.98 1.36 -16.04
CA MET A 176 7.80 2.24 -15.89
C MET A 176 8.11 3.64 -16.46
N ARG A 177 9.35 4.11 -16.27
CA ARG A 177 9.84 5.36 -16.87
C ARG A 177 9.85 5.28 -18.40
N GLU A 178 10.48 4.23 -18.95
CA GLU A 178 10.60 4.01 -20.39
C GLU A 178 9.22 3.93 -21.05
N ARG A 179 8.23 3.33 -20.37
CA ARG A 179 6.85 3.29 -20.86
C ARG A 179 6.13 4.64 -20.81
N TYR A 180 6.33 5.46 -19.76
CA TYR A 180 5.76 6.80 -19.71
C TYR A 180 6.38 7.72 -20.77
N GLU A 181 7.68 7.62 -20.98
CA GLU A 181 8.39 8.33 -22.06
C GLU A 181 7.84 7.91 -23.43
N LEU A 182 7.68 6.60 -23.68
CA LEU A 182 7.13 6.04 -24.93
C LEU A 182 5.65 6.41 -25.17
N GLU A 183 4.81 6.39 -24.13
CA GLU A 183 3.39 6.74 -24.23
C GLU A 183 3.18 8.27 -24.32
N GLY A 184 4.06 9.06 -23.68
CA GLY A 184 4.11 10.51 -23.81
C GLY A 184 4.50 10.97 -25.21
N THR A 185 5.51 10.35 -25.83
CA THR A 185 5.88 10.61 -27.23
C THR A 185 4.76 10.24 -28.20
N ARG A 186 4.06 9.11 -27.99
CA ARG A 186 2.92 8.72 -28.86
C ARG A 186 1.72 9.65 -28.79
N LYS A 187 1.55 10.39 -27.69
CA LYS A 187 0.49 11.42 -27.58
C LYS A 187 0.87 12.72 -28.28
N LEU A 188 2.15 13.06 -28.33
CA LEU A 188 2.65 14.24 -29.05
C LEU A 188 2.70 14.02 -30.57
N GLU A 189 2.90 12.79 -31.04
CA GLU A 189 2.88 12.46 -32.47
C GLU A 189 1.46 12.32 -33.07
N LYS A 190 0.42 12.38 -32.23
CA LYS A 190 -1.00 12.31 -32.63
C LYS A 190 -1.75 13.64 -32.47
N MET A 191 -1.04 14.74 -32.24
CA MET A 191 -1.53 16.13 -32.29
C MET A 191 -0.90 16.84 -33.47
#